data_AF-A0A917VTK5-F1
#
_entry.id   AF-A0A917VTK5-F1
#
_cell.length_a   1.000
_cell.length_b   1.000
_cell.length_c   1.000
_cell.angle_alpha   90.00
_cell.angle_beta   90.00
_cell.angle_gamma   90.00
#
_symmetry.space_group_name_H-M   'P 1'
#
loop_
_entity.id
_entity.type
_entity.pdbx_description
1 polymer ?
#
loop_
_entity_poly.entity_id
_entity_poly.type
_entity_poly.pdbx_seq_one_letter_code
_entity_poly.pdbx_strand_id
1 'polypeptide(L)'
;MLAAALCAASAAVTGADSVLLAEVTGMLLHEIARHDRTGSAPPGLRAEEITLPLPPAHEDRGMVRHEIGFAVPASRRAITVLEIEQAATRTVLLVEGTVGDEDHAAVLLLIDLAVATAERLDSEERLRAQQLRLRTLSEEIRGLHSAGADPALPHSDRAAEFAAAAALLTDRERDILENILQGASNAAIAQTHTLSIETVKTHVKHILRKMGAVNRAELIARSG
;
A
#
# COMPACT_ATOMS: atom_id res chain seq x y z
N MET A 1 -16.10 -5.14 1.68
CA MET A 1 -16.24 -5.91 0.43
C MET A 1 -15.22 -7.04 0.35
N LEU A 2 -13.91 -6.74 0.40
CA LEU A 2 -12.84 -7.75 0.31
C LEU A 2 -12.91 -8.82 1.40
N ALA A 3 -13.07 -8.42 2.67
CA ALA A 3 -13.18 -9.35 3.80
C ALA A 3 -14.34 -10.36 3.65
N ALA A 4 -15.53 -9.89 3.22
CA ALA A 4 -16.68 -10.77 2.98
C ALA A 4 -16.45 -11.72 1.80
N ALA A 5 -15.77 -11.27 0.75
CA ALA A 5 -15.41 -12.10 -0.40
C ALA A 5 -14.42 -13.20 -0.01
N LEU A 6 -13.44 -12.90 0.85
CA LEU A 6 -12.52 -13.88 1.41
C LEU A 6 -13.28 -14.96 2.19
N CYS A 7 -14.17 -14.58 3.12
CA CYS A 7 -14.95 -15.55 3.88
C CYS A 7 -15.81 -16.45 2.97
N ALA A 8 -16.48 -15.88 1.98
CA ALA A 8 -17.32 -16.64 1.04
C ALA A 8 -16.50 -17.59 0.16
N ALA A 9 -15.35 -17.14 -0.37
CA ALA A 9 -14.47 -17.97 -1.19
C ALA A 9 -13.86 -19.11 -0.37
N SER A 10 -13.40 -18.83 0.85
CA SER A 10 -12.89 -19.86 1.76
C SER A 10 -13.96 -20.89 2.10
N ALA A 11 -15.20 -20.47 2.38
CA ALA A 11 -16.31 -21.39 2.62
C ALA A 11 -16.63 -22.27 1.40
N ALA A 12 -16.54 -21.71 0.19
CA ALA A 12 -16.75 -22.45 -1.05
C ALA A 12 -15.66 -23.50 -1.32
N VAL A 13 -14.41 -23.19 -0.98
CA VAL A 13 -13.26 -24.10 -1.11
C VAL A 13 -13.34 -25.22 -0.07
N THR A 14 -13.55 -24.89 1.20
CA THR A 14 -13.48 -25.86 2.30
C THR A 14 -14.78 -26.62 2.52
N GLY A 15 -15.88 -26.17 1.92
CA GLY A 15 -17.21 -26.69 2.22
C GLY A 15 -17.62 -26.45 3.67
N ALA A 16 -17.09 -25.41 4.33
CA ALA A 16 -17.48 -25.03 5.70
C ALA A 16 -18.86 -24.36 5.71
N ASP A 17 -19.65 -24.63 6.76
CA ASP A 17 -20.95 -23.97 6.98
C ASP A 17 -20.78 -22.53 7.46
N SER A 18 -19.71 -22.25 8.22
CA SER A 18 -19.40 -20.92 8.74
C SER A 18 -17.91 -20.61 8.60
N VAL A 19 -17.60 -19.39 8.16
CA VAL A 19 -16.24 -18.83 8.10
C VAL A 19 -16.26 -17.42 8.66
N LEU A 20 -15.34 -17.13 9.58
CA LEU A 20 -15.24 -15.86 10.29
C LEU A 20 -13.84 -15.26 10.12
N LEU A 21 -13.77 -14.01 9.70
CA LEU A 21 -12.55 -13.19 9.70
C LEU A 21 -12.65 -12.21 10.87
N ALA A 22 -11.65 -12.20 11.73
CA ALA A 22 -11.64 -11.37 12.93
C ALA A 22 -10.26 -10.79 13.23
N GLU A 23 -10.23 -9.58 13.79
CA GLU A 23 -9.04 -8.97 14.36
C GLU A 23 -8.84 -9.44 15.80
N VAL A 24 -7.59 -9.74 16.18
CA VAL A 24 -7.23 -10.18 17.52
C VAL A 24 -6.75 -8.99 18.34
N THR A 25 -7.41 -8.70 19.47
CA THR A 25 -6.97 -7.73 20.46
C THR A 25 -6.78 -8.42 21.82
N GLY A 26 -5.53 -8.77 22.14
CA GLY A 26 -5.23 -9.59 23.32
C GLY A 26 -5.78 -11.00 23.16
N MET A 27 -6.81 -11.36 23.94
CA MET A 27 -7.54 -12.64 23.81
C MET A 27 -8.93 -12.48 23.18
N LEU A 28 -9.31 -11.26 22.78
CA LEU A 28 -10.63 -10.97 22.22
C LEU A 28 -10.56 -10.98 20.70
N LEU A 29 -11.65 -11.43 20.08
CA LEU A 29 -11.86 -11.40 18.64
C LEU A 29 -12.89 -10.34 18.28
N HIS A 30 -12.50 -9.44 17.38
CA HIS A 30 -13.39 -8.44 16.79
C HIS A 30 -13.75 -8.85 15.37
N GLU A 31 -15.02 -9.16 15.13
CA GLU A 31 -15.50 -9.60 13.82
C GLU A 31 -15.32 -8.52 12.75
N ILE A 32 -14.61 -8.88 11.68
CA ILE A 32 -14.46 -8.05 10.48
C ILE A 32 -15.49 -8.45 9.43
N ALA A 33 -15.63 -9.75 9.19
CA ALA A 33 -16.58 -10.30 8.24
C ALA A 33 -16.90 -11.77 8.53
N ARG A 34 -18.08 -12.21 8.11
CA ARG A 34 -18.56 -13.57 8.29
C ARG A 34 -19.27 -14.05 7.04
N HIS A 35 -19.17 -15.34 6.78
CA HIS A 35 -19.99 -16.06 5.84
C HIS A 35 -20.65 -17.25 6.55
N ASP A 36 -21.97 -17.36 6.43
CA ASP A 36 -22.73 -18.53 6.87
C ASP A 36 -23.51 -19.10 5.67
N ARG A 37 -23.57 -20.42 5.56
CA ARG A 37 -24.33 -21.11 4.54
C ARG A 37 -25.83 -20.87 4.73
N THR A 38 -26.52 -20.59 3.64
CA THR A 38 -27.96 -20.31 3.66
C THR A 38 -28.74 -21.48 4.26
N GLY A 39 -29.45 -21.25 5.37
CA GLY A 39 -30.23 -22.28 6.07
C GLY A 39 -29.60 -22.84 7.36
N SER A 40 -28.37 -22.43 7.73
CA SER A 40 -27.80 -22.77 9.03
C SER A 40 -28.41 -21.88 10.14
N ALA A 41 -29.23 -22.46 11.01
CA ALA A 41 -29.62 -21.81 12.26
C ALA A 41 -28.99 -22.58 13.44
N PRO A 42 -28.36 -21.91 14.44
CA PRO A 42 -27.85 -20.53 14.49
C PRO A 42 -26.46 -20.38 13.81
N PRO A 43 -25.88 -19.16 13.69
CA PRO A 43 -24.52 -18.96 13.17
C PRO A 43 -23.50 -19.83 13.92
N GLY A 44 -22.70 -20.60 13.18
CA GLY A 44 -21.86 -21.66 13.73
C GLY A 44 -20.67 -21.18 14.56
N LEU A 45 -20.09 -20.01 14.23
CA LEU A 45 -18.88 -19.47 14.86
C LEU A 45 -19.07 -18.06 15.43
N ARG A 46 -19.33 -17.86 16.72
CA ARG A 46 -19.43 -16.49 17.27
C ARG A 46 -18.09 -16.01 17.84
N ALA A 47 -17.67 -14.81 17.48
CA ALA A 47 -16.41 -14.23 17.98
C ALA A 47 -16.35 -14.19 19.53
N GLU A 48 -17.49 -13.90 20.16
CA GLU A 48 -17.67 -13.86 21.62
C GLU A 48 -17.50 -15.22 22.31
N GLU A 49 -17.69 -16.32 21.58
CA GLU A 49 -17.65 -17.68 22.11
C GLU A 49 -16.28 -18.35 21.88
N ILE A 50 -15.36 -17.65 21.22
CA ILE A 50 -14.05 -18.17 20.83
C ILE A 50 -12.96 -17.40 21.59
N THR A 51 -12.33 -18.09 22.56
CA THR A 51 -11.16 -17.59 23.27
C THR A 51 -9.92 -18.33 22.77
N LEU A 52 -9.07 -17.66 22.01
CA LEU A 52 -7.86 -18.27 21.48
C LEU A 52 -6.73 -18.20 22.53
N PRO A 53 -6.05 -19.31 22.88
CA PRO A 53 -4.63 -19.23 23.19
C PRO A 53 -3.89 -19.26 21.86
N LEU A 54 -3.70 -18.09 21.22
CA LEU A 54 -2.73 -18.00 20.14
C LEU A 54 -1.32 -18.02 20.74
N PRO A 55 -0.37 -18.76 20.16
CA PRO A 55 1.03 -18.64 20.57
C PRO A 55 1.52 -17.19 20.42
N PRO A 56 2.56 -16.77 21.16
CA PRO A 56 3.15 -15.44 20.97
C PRO A 56 3.53 -15.23 19.51
N ALA A 57 3.32 -14.02 18.99
CA ALA A 57 3.64 -13.67 17.60
C ALA A 57 5.07 -14.14 17.28
N HIS A 58 5.21 -15.00 16.28
CA HIS A 58 6.51 -15.50 15.86
C HIS A 58 7.23 -14.41 15.06
N GLU A 59 8.54 -14.23 15.25
CA GLU A 59 9.33 -13.24 14.47
C GLU A 59 9.44 -13.62 12.98
N ASP A 60 9.14 -14.88 12.63
CA ASP A 60 9.07 -15.35 11.26
C ASP A 60 7.73 -14.95 10.64
N ARG A 61 7.80 -13.98 9.71
CA ARG A 61 6.71 -13.52 8.85
C ARG A 61 6.28 -14.66 7.91
N GLY A 62 5.44 -15.56 8.41
CA GLY A 62 4.91 -16.69 7.67
C GLY A 62 3.53 -17.05 8.16
N MET A 63 2.62 -17.40 7.25
CA MET A 63 1.28 -17.84 7.62
C MET A 63 1.37 -19.17 8.36
N VAL A 64 0.90 -19.19 9.62
CA VAL A 64 0.94 -20.39 10.47
C VAL A 64 -0.46 -20.99 10.55
N ARG A 65 -0.58 -22.24 10.10
CA ARG A 65 -1.77 -23.07 10.33
C ARG A 65 -1.77 -23.52 11.78
N HIS A 66 -2.79 -23.12 12.52
CA HIS A 66 -3.05 -23.67 13.84
C HIS A 66 -4.35 -24.47 13.81
N GLU A 67 -4.24 -25.79 13.92
CA GLU A 67 -5.39 -26.61 14.28
C GLU A 67 -5.58 -26.53 15.78
N ILE A 68 -6.54 -25.71 16.21
CA ILE A 68 -6.88 -25.60 17.62
C ILE A 68 -8.26 -26.22 17.80
N GLY A 69 -8.30 -27.33 18.53
CA GLY A 69 -9.54 -27.92 18.98
C GLY A 69 -10.20 -27.01 20.01
N PHE A 70 -11.01 -26.04 19.57
CA PHE A 70 -11.81 -25.23 20.49
C PHE A 70 -13.01 -26.04 20.97
N ALA A 71 -13.16 -26.10 22.28
CA ALA A 71 -14.46 -26.38 22.89
C ALA A 71 -15.23 -25.07 22.94
N VAL A 72 -16.07 -24.79 21.93
CA VAL A 72 -17.20 -23.87 22.14
C VAL A 72 -18.02 -24.50 23.28
N PRO A 73 -18.37 -23.77 24.36
CA PRO A 73 -18.92 -24.37 25.58
C PRO A 73 -20.16 -25.26 25.40
N ALA A 74 -20.83 -25.20 24.24
CA ALA A 74 -22.03 -25.97 23.92
C ALA A 74 -21.87 -27.02 22.79
N SER A 75 -20.77 -27.02 22.02
CA SER A 75 -20.62 -27.90 20.86
C SER A 75 -19.15 -28.18 20.55
N ARG A 76 -18.70 -29.44 20.68
CA ARG A 76 -17.40 -29.89 20.16
C ARG A 76 -17.43 -29.83 18.63
N ARG A 77 -17.01 -28.70 18.07
CA ARG A 77 -16.80 -28.51 16.62
C ARG A 77 -15.32 -28.21 16.40
N ALA A 78 -14.69 -28.91 15.47
CA ALA A 78 -13.33 -28.58 15.06
C ALA A 78 -13.32 -27.20 14.40
N ILE A 79 -12.29 -26.40 14.63
CA ILE A 79 -12.10 -25.10 13.99
C ILE A 79 -10.67 -25.06 13.47
N THR A 80 -10.50 -24.70 12.21
CA THR A 80 -9.19 -24.44 11.63
C THR A 80 -8.91 -22.94 11.73
N VAL A 81 -7.79 -22.56 12.34
CA VAL A 81 -7.37 -21.16 12.49
C VAL A 81 -6.19 -20.88 11.56
N LEU A 82 -6.32 -19.86 10.72
CA LEU A 82 -5.25 -19.36 9.89
C LEU A 82 -4.90 -17.94 10.32
N GLU A 83 -3.65 -17.73 10.73
CA GLU A 83 -3.17 -16.40 11.13
C GLU A 83 -2.74 -15.58 9.91
N ILE A 84 -3.27 -14.37 9.82
CA ILE A 84 -2.99 -13.41 8.76
C ILE A 84 -2.26 -12.23 9.39
N GLU A 85 -0.94 -12.17 9.20
CA GLU A 85 -0.13 -11.03 9.62
C GLU A 85 -0.21 -9.92 8.57
N GLN A 86 -0.87 -8.81 8.92
CA GLN A 86 -1.04 -7.62 8.07
C GLN A 86 -0.65 -6.40 8.88
N ALA A 87 0.16 -5.49 8.33
CA ALA A 87 0.31 -4.10 8.78
C ALA A 87 0.10 -3.80 10.30
N ALA A 88 0.83 -4.49 11.17
CA ALA A 88 0.75 -4.41 12.65
C ALA A 88 -0.55 -4.88 13.33
N THR A 89 -1.56 -5.34 12.59
CA THR A 89 -2.79 -5.95 13.10
C THR A 89 -2.75 -7.48 12.93
N ARG A 90 -3.01 -8.20 14.02
CA ARG A 90 -3.06 -9.68 14.00
C ARG A 90 -4.49 -10.09 13.64
N THR A 91 -4.70 -10.53 12.40
CA THR A 91 -6.02 -10.97 11.92
C THR A 91 -6.04 -12.49 11.86
N VAL A 92 -7.18 -13.12 12.11
CA VAL A 92 -7.36 -14.56 11.99
C VAL A 92 -8.55 -14.90 11.11
N LEU A 93 -8.38 -15.93 10.29
CA LEU A 93 -9.47 -16.57 9.56
C LEU A 93 -9.81 -17.90 10.25
N LEU A 94 -11.06 -18.02 10.67
CA LEU A 94 -11.61 -19.15 11.39
C LEU A 94 -12.55 -19.90 10.44
N VAL A 95 -12.25 -21.16 10.19
CA VAL A 95 -13.06 -22.04 9.34
C VAL A 95 -13.67 -23.12 10.20
N GLU A 96 -14.99 -23.27 10.15
CA GLU A 96 -15.70 -24.33 10.85
C GLU A 96 -15.37 -25.69 10.23
N GLY A 97 -14.88 -26.62 11.04
CA GLY A 97 -14.43 -27.95 10.63
C GLY A 97 -12.91 -28.07 10.49
N THR A 98 -12.51 -29.25 10.01
CA THR A 98 -11.12 -29.55 9.63
C THR A 98 -10.95 -29.30 8.14
N VAL A 99 -9.92 -28.56 7.76
CA VAL A 99 -9.61 -28.28 6.36
C VAL A 99 -8.58 -29.30 5.85
N GLY A 100 -8.87 -29.98 4.74
CA GLY A 100 -7.92 -30.91 4.11
C GLY A 100 -6.71 -30.17 3.52
N ASP A 101 -5.62 -30.88 3.20
CA ASP A 101 -4.37 -30.22 2.76
C ASP A 101 -4.50 -29.49 1.41
N GLU A 102 -5.27 -30.04 0.46
CA GLU A 102 -5.55 -29.37 -0.83
C GLU A 102 -6.37 -28.09 -0.62
N ASP A 103 -7.45 -28.17 0.16
CA ASP A 103 -8.29 -27.02 0.50
C ASP A 103 -7.50 -25.98 1.30
N HIS A 104 -6.59 -26.42 2.17
CA HIS A 104 -5.74 -25.55 2.95
C HIS A 104 -4.82 -24.71 2.04
N ALA A 105 -4.16 -25.34 1.07
CA ALA A 105 -3.33 -24.65 0.10
C ALA A 105 -4.14 -23.62 -0.71
N ALA A 106 -5.37 -23.97 -1.10
CA ALA A 106 -6.26 -23.04 -1.80
C ALA A 106 -6.69 -21.86 -0.92
N VAL A 107 -6.99 -22.08 0.37
CA VAL A 107 -7.30 -21.00 1.31
C VAL A 107 -6.11 -20.07 1.53
N LEU A 108 -4.88 -20.60 1.60
CA LEU A 108 -3.67 -19.77 1.69
C LEU A 108 -3.53 -18.83 0.50
N LEU A 109 -3.73 -19.32 -0.72
CA LEU A 109 -3.70 -18.49 -1.94
C LEU A 109 -4.78 -17.40 -1.92
N LEU A 110 -5.98 -17.70 -1.41
CA LEU A 110 -7.04 -16.70 -1.25
C LEU A 110 -6.65 -15.61 -0.25
N ILE A 111 -6.01 -16.00 0.87
CA ILE A 111 -5.51 -15.05 1.85
C ILE A 111 -4.41 -14.18 1.23
N ASP A 112 -3.41 -14.76 0.57
CA ASP A 112 -2.31 -14.02 -0.05
C ASP A 112 -2.83 -12.99 -1.07
N LEU A 113 -3.81 -13.39 -1.88
CA LEU A 113 -4.47 -12.48 -2.82
C LEU A 113 -5.23 -11.36 -2.11
N ALA A 114 -5.95 -11.68 -1.02
CA ALA A 114 -6.68 -10.69 -0.24
C ALA A 114 -5.72 -9.70 0.42
N VAL A 115 -4.64 -10.18 1.02
CA VAL A 115 -3.53 -9.41 1.59
C VAL A 115 -2.96 -8.43 0.57
N ALA A 116 -2.50 -8.93 -0.59
CA ALA A 116 -1.94 -8.09 -1.64
C ALA A 116 -2.94 -7.05 -2.16
N THR A 117 -4.22 -7.42 -2.22
CA THR A 117 -5.29 -6.50 -2.64
C THR A 117 -5.54 -5.41 -1.58
N ALA A 118 -5.55 -5.76 -0.30
CA ALA A 118 -5.71 -4.82 0.80
C ALA A 118 -4.54 -3.81 0.85
N GLU A 119 -3.30 -4.30 0.76
CA GLU A 119 -2.11 -3.45 0.71
C GLU A 119 -2.12 -2.48 -0.48
N ARG A 120 -2.58 -2.94 -1.64
CA ARG A 120 -2.73 -2.09 -2.83
C ARG A 120 -3.77 -0.98 -2.60
N LEU A 121 -4.91 -1.31 -1.99
CA LEU A 121 -5.96 -0.35 -1.70
C LEU A 121 -5.50 0.71 -0.67
N ASP A 122 -4.86 0.29 0.42
CA ASP A 122 -4.28 1.21 1.42
C ASP A 122 -3.22 2.13 0.79
N SER A 123 -2.36 1.57 -0.07
CA SER A 123 -1.36 2.34 -0.80
C SER A 123 -1.99 3.41 -1.71
N GLU A 124 -3.07 3.08 -2.42
CA GLU A 124 -3.79 4.03 -3.27
C GLU A 124 -4.47 5.14 -2.46
N GLU A 125 -5.08 4.81 -1.33
CA GLU A 125 -5.70 5.80 -0.44
C GLU A 125 -4.67 6.77 0.13
N ARG A 126 -3.52 6.26 0.59
CA ARG A 126 -2.41 7.10 1.06
C ARG A 126 -1.91 8.05 -0.03
N LEU A 127 -1.76 7.56 -1.26
CA LEU A 127 -1.34 8.40 -2.38
C LEU A 127 -2.38 9.48 -2.70
N ARG A 128 -3.68 9.14 -2.70
CA ARG A 128 -4.77 10.12 -2.91
C ARG A 128 -4.77 11.19 -1.81
N ALA A 129 -4.65 10.79 -0.55
CA ALA A 129 -4.58 11.72 0.58
C ALA A 129 -3.37 12.65 0.48
N GLN A 130 -2.21 12.11 0.12
CA GLN A 130 -1.00 12.90 -0.11
C GLN A 130 -1.18 13.89 -1.28
N GLN A 131 -1.77 13.46 -2.39
CA GLN A 131 -2.03 14.33 -3.55
C GLN A 131 -2.99 15.47 -3.21
N LEU A 132 -4.05 15.20 -2.45
CA LEU A 132 -4.98 16.23 -2.00
C LEU A 132 -4.26 17.26 -1.12
N ARG A 133 -3.44 16.80 -0.17
CA ARG A 133 -2.66 17.67 0.72
C ARG A 133 -1.70 18.56 -0.06
N LEU A 134 -1.02 18.01 -1.07
CA LEU A 134 -0.15 18.79 -1.96
C LEU A 134 -0.94 19.84 -2.76
N ARG A 135 -2.14 19.51 -3.25
CA ARG A 135 -3.01 20.47 -3.93
C ARG A 135 -3.42 21.62 -2.99
N THR A 136 -3.91 21.30 -1.79
CA THR A 136 -4.28 22.32 -0.79
C THR A 136 -3.11 23.24 -0.46
N LEU A 137 -1.93 22.68 -0.19
CA LEU A 137 -0.71 23.47 0.05
C LEU A 137 -0.35 24.36 -1.15
N SER A 138 -0.51 23.86 -2.38
CA SER A 138 -0.23 24.64 -3.58
C SER A 138 -1.20 25.82 -3.76
N GLU A 139 -2.46 25.65 -3.37
CA GLU A 139 -3.48 26.70 -3.39
C GLU A 139 -3.22 27.76 -2.31
N GLU A 140 -2.84 27.35 -1.10
CA GLU A 140 -2.43 28.24 -0.01
C GLU A 140 -1.21 29.09 -0.40
N ILE A 141 -0.18 28.47 -0.98
CA ILE A 141 1.01 29.17 -1.47
C ILE A 141 0.63 30.19 -2.54
N ARG A 142 -0.27 29.84 -3.48
CA ARG A 142 -0.75 30.78 -4.50
C ARG A 142 -1.52 31.94 -3.87
N GLY A 143 -2.36 31.67 -2.87
CA GLY A 143 -3.11 32.67 -2.12
C GLY A 143 -2.20 33.68 -1.41
N LEU A 144 -1.12 33.20 -0.78
CA LEU A 144 -0.10 34.03 -0.14
C LEU A 144 0.60 34.97 -1.14
N HIS A 145 0.89 34.51 -2.36
CA HIS A 145 1.46 35.37 -3.41
C HIS A 145 0.44 36.39 -3.97
N SER A 146 -0.86 36.07 -3.97
CA SER A 146 -1.90 36.97 -4.48
C SER A 146 -2.22 38.15 -3.55
N ALA A 147 -1.93 38.03 -2.24
CA ALA A 147 -2.13 39.11 -1.27
C ALA A 147 -0.94 40.10 -1.20
N GLY A 148 0.13 39.86 -1.96
CA GLY A 148 1.35 40.66 -1.96
C GLY A 148 1.81 41.16 -3.34
N ALA A 149 0.98 41.13 -4.37
CA ALA A 149 1.40 41.49 -5.73
C ALA A 149 0.88 42.88 -6.17
N ASP A 150 1.71 43.89 -5.93
CA ASP A 150 1.81 45.08 -6.78
C ASP A 150 2.38 44.65 -8.16
N PRO A 151 1.77 44.99 -9.32
CA PRO A 151 2.18 44.43 -10.60
C PRO A 151 3.32 45.26 -11.21
N ALA A 152 4.57 44.99 -10.80
CA ALA A 152 5.76 45.43 -11.54
C ALA A 152 7.05 44.62 -11.24
N LEU A 153 7.36 43.65 -12.13
CA LEU A 153 8.69 43.10 -12.53
C LEU A 153 9.46 42.19 -11.52
N PRO A 154 10.33 41.22 -11.94
CA PRO A 154 10.94 40.96 -13.27
C PRO A 154 10.96 39.45 -13.69
N HIS A 155 10.18 39.04 -14.71
CA HIS A 155 10.27 37.67 -15.27
C HIS A 155 11.43 37.48 -16.28
N SER A 156 12.16 38.54 -16.64
CA SER A 156 13.23 38.46 -17.66
C SER A 156 14.55 37.91 -17.15
N ASP A 157 14.90 38.12 -15.88
CA ASP A 157 16.23 37.74 -15.36
C ASP A 157 16.31 36.24 -15.07
N ARG A 158 15.24 35.65 -14.53
CA ARG A 158 15.23 34.23 -14.13
C ARG A 158 15.32 33.27 -15.33
N ALA A 159 14.62 33.60 -16.41
CA ALA A 159 14.69 32.83 -17.66
C ALA A 159 16.07 32.98 -18.34
N ALA A 160 16.68 34.17 -18.29
CA ALA A 160 18.01 34.41 -18.81
C ALA A 160 19.08 33.65 -18.01
N GLU A 161 19.00 33.67 -16.68
CA GLU A 161 19.87 32.91 -15.79
C GLU A 161 19.74 31.40 -16.01
N PHE A 162 18.52 30.90 -16.18
CA PHE A 162 18.26 29.50 -16.46
C PHE A 162 18.86 29.09 -17.82
N ALA A 163 18.68 29.91 -18.86
CA ALA A 163 19.25 29.66 -20.18
C ALA A 163 20.80 29.68 -20.15
N ALA A 164 21.39 30.61 -19.39
CA ALA A 164 22.84 30.68 -19.21
C ALA A 164 23.40 29.45 -18.48
N ALA A 165 22.71 28.97 -17.44
CA ALA A 165 23.09 27.75 -16.74
C ALA A 165 22.92 26.49 -17.62
N ALA A 166 21.85 26.42 -18.41
CA ALA A 166 21.60 25.32 -19.34
C ALA A 166 22.65 25.25 -20.47
N ALA A 167 23.24 26.38 -20.85
CA ALA A 167 24.33 26.43 -21.82
C ALA A 167 25.63 25.77 -21.31
N LEU A 168 25.83 25.68 -19.99
CA LEU A 168 26.99 25.01 -19.36
C LEU A 168 26.86 23.48 -19.27
N LEU A 169 25.70 22.94 -19.66
CA LEU A 169 25.46 21.51 -19.72
C LEU A 169 26.14 20.90 -20.94
N THR A 170 26.61 19.66 -20.80
CA THR A 170 26.99 18.82 -21.94
C THR A 170 25.74 18.42 -22.72
N ASP A 171 25.89 17.99 -23.98
CA ASP A 171 24.76 17.53 -24.81
C ASP A 171 23.94 16.47 -24.08
N ARG A 172 24.64 15.52 -23.44
CA ARG A 172 24.01 14.45 -22.68
C ARG A 172 23.25 14.94 -21.46
N GLU A 173 23.77 15.94 -20.76
CA GLU A 173 23.08 16.55 -19.61
C GLU A 173 21.88 17.38 -20.06
N ARG A 174 21.91 17.99 -21.25
CA ARG A 174 20.76 18.68 -21.86
C ARG A 174 19.61 17.73 -22.15
N ASP A 175 19.89 16.60 -22.79
CA ASP A 175 18.87 15.59 -23.10
C ASP A 175 18.21 15.06 -21.81
N ILE A 176 19.03 14.83 -20.77
CA ILE A 176 18.55 14.38 -19.47
C ILE A 176 17.75 15.51 -18.78
N LEU A 177 18.20 16.77 -18.86
CA LEU A 177 17.47 17.93 -18.34
C LEU A 177 16.08 18.05 -18.95
N GLU A 178 15.95 17.90 -20.27
CA GLU A 178 14.65 17.99 -20.95
C GLU A 178 13.66 16.94 -20.41
N ASN A 179 14.11 15.69 -20.26
CA ASN A 179 13.30 14.63 -19.66
C ASN A 179 12.97 14.95 -18.18
N ILE A 180 13.87 15.61 -17.45
CA ILE A 180 13.61 16.05 -16.07
C ILE A 180 12.47 17.07 -16.03
N LEU A 181 12.52 18.08 -16.91
CA LEU A 181 11.52 19.15 -17.01
C LEU A 181 10.14 18.62 -17.43
N GLN A 182 10.11 17.53 -18.22
CA GLN A 182 8.88 16.79 -18.56
C GLN A 182 8.35 15.90 -17.42
N GLY A 183 9.04 15.81 -16.29
CA GLY A 183 8.61 15.02 -15.13
C GLY A 183 9.00 13.53 -15.18
N ALA A 184 9.86 13.10 -16.11
CA ALA A 184 10.25 11.68 -16.24
C ALA A 184 11.07 11.16 -15.04
N SER A 185 10.77 9.96 -14.55
CA SER A 185 11.52 9.33 -13.46
C SER A 185 12.95 8.94 -13.89
N ASN A 186 13.86 8.74 -12.94
CA ASN A 186 15.23 8.28 -13.27
C ASN A 186 15.23 6.93 -13.99
N ALA A 187 14.26 6.06 -13.72
CA ALA A 187 14.10 4.79 -14.42
C ALA A 187 13.62 4.99 -15.87
N ALA A 188 12.68 5.90 -16.10
CA ALA A 188 12.24 6.25 -17.46
C ALA A 188 13.38 6.89 -18.27
N ILE A 189 14.11 7.84 -17.68
CA ILE A 189 15.29 8.48 -18.30
C ILE A 189 16.34 7.42 -18.64
N ALA A 190 16.62 6.48 -17.73
CA ALA A 190 17.56 5.39 -17.95
C ALA A 190 17.18 4.53 -19.18
N GLN A 191 15.90 4.21 -19.33
CA GLN A 191 15.39 3.46 -20.47
C GLN A 191 15.50 4.26 -21.78
N THR A 192 15.03 5.51 -21.79
CA THR A 192 15.08 6.40 -22.97
C THR A 192 16.51 6.57 -23.49
N HIS A 193 17.48 6.61 -22.57
CA HIS A 193 18.86 6.92 -22.87
C HIS A 193 19.78 5.69 -22.90
N THR A 194 19.25 4.48 -22.70
CA THR A 194 20.04 3.23 -22.57
C THR A 194 21.20 3.38 -21.55
N LEU A 195 20.89 3.93 -20.38
CA LEU A 195 21.82 4.12 -19.26
C LEU A 195 21.39 3.29 -18.05
N SER A 196 22.30 3.06 -17.10
CA SER A 196 21.91 2.55 -15.79
C SER A 196 21.22 3.63 -14.96
N ILE A 197 20.34 3.23 -14.04
CA ILE A 197 19.66 4.16 -13.11
C ILE A 197 20.69 4.91 -12.25
N GLU A 198 21.79 4.26 -11.87
CA GLU A 198 22.87 4.86 -11.08
C GLU A 198 23.64 5.93 -11.87
N THR A 199 23.88 5.67 -13.15
CA THR A 199 24.44 6.65 -14.09
C THR A 199 23.51 7.86 -14.22
N VAL A 200 22.20 7.65 -14.35
CA VAL A 200 21.21 8.74 -14.39
C VAL A 200 21.20 9.54 -13.09
N LYS A 201 21.24 8.90 -11.91
CA LYS A 201 21.35 9.60 -10.62
C LYS A 201 22.57 10.52 -10.57
N THR A 202 23.69 10.05 -11.12
CA THR A 202 24.94 10.83 -11.20
C THR A 202 24.78 12.04 -12.12
N HIS A 203 24.21 11.85 -13.32
CA HIS A 203 23.91 12.97 -14.22
C HIS A 203 22.93 13.98 -13.60
N VAL A 204 21.86 13.52 -12.95
CA VAL A 204 20.89 14.38 -12.25
C VAL A 204 21.58 15.22 -11.18
N LYS A 205 22.49 14.63 -10.39
CA LYS A 205 23.26 15.37 -9.38
C LYS A 205 24.15 16.44 -10.00
N HIS A 206 24.80 16.15 -11.13
CA HIS A 206 25.61 17.12 -11.86
C HIS A 206 24.78 18.25 -12.45
N ILE A 207 23.62 17.92 -13.04
CA ILE A 207 22.68 18.90 -13.59
C ILE A 207 22.17 19.82 -12.49
N LEU A 208 21.70 19.29 -11.36
CA LEU A 208 21.23 20.10 -10.23
C LEU A 208 22.30 21.07 -9.74
N ARG A 209 23.55 20.61 -9.61
CA ARG A 209 24.68 21.46 -9.24
C ARG A 209 24.95 22.56 -10.26
N LYS A 210 24.96 22.24 -11.57
CA LYS A 210 25.21 23.21 -12.65
C LYS A 210 24.08 24.21 -12.82
N MET A 211 22.84 23.79 -12.55
CA MET A 211 21.64 24.62 -12.60
C MET A 211 21.38 25.39 -11.29
N GLY A 212 22.24 25.22 -10.27
CA GLY A 212 22.11 25.88 -8.97
C GLY A 212 20.84 25.51 -8.20
N ALA A 213 20.28 24.32 -8.44
CA ALA A 213 19.07 23.82 -7.81
C ALA A 213 19.41 22.78 -6.73
N VAL A 214 18.74 22.84 -5.58
CA VAL A 214 18.99 21.92 -4.46
C VAL A 214 18.26 20.59 -4.66
N ASN A 215 17.13 20.62 -5.38
CA ASN A 215 16.36 19.43 -5.71
C ASN A 215 15.63 19.56 -7.05
N ARG A 216 15.05 18.45 -7.50
CA ARG A 216 14.34 18.36 -8.77
C ARG A 216 13.13 19.31 -8.87
N ALA A 217 12.37 19.47 -7.79
CA ALA A 217 11.20 20.34 -7.81
C ALA A 217 11.62 21.82 -7.99
N GLU A 218 12.70 22.23 -7.33
CA GLU A 218 13.27 23.56 -7.48
C GLU A 218 13.81 23.80 -8.90
N LEU A 219 14.47 22.80 -9.50
CA LEU A 219 14.94 22.89 -10.88
C LEU A 219 13.78 23.17 -11.87
N ILE A 220 12.65 22.47 -11.70
CA ILE A 220 11.44 22.66 -12.52
C ILE A 220 10.81 24.04 -12.27
N ALA A 221 10.78 24.48 -11.01
CA ALA A 221 10.25 25.81 -10.67
C ALA A 221 11.13 26.97 -11.20
N ARG A 222 12.38 26.71 -11.58
CA ARG A 222 13.30 27.71 -12.15
C ARG A 222 13.22 27.81 -13.68
N SER A 223 12.59 26.85 -14.36
CA SER A 223 12.52 26.83 -15.83
C SER A 223 11.36 27.64 -16.43
N GLY A 224 10.48 28.21 -15.60
CA GLY A 224 9.31 29.03 -16.01
C GLY A 224 9.06 30.15 -15.02
#